data_AF-A0A537IN52-F1
#
_entry.id   AF-A0A537IN52-F1
#
_cell.length_a   1.000
_cell.length_b   1.000
_cell.length_c   1.000
_cell.angle_alpha   90.00
_cell.angle_beta   90.00
_cell.angle_gamma   90.00
#
_symmetry.space_group_name_H-M   'P 1'
#
loop_
_entity.id
_entity.type
_entity.pdbx_description
1 polymer ?
#
loop_
_entity_poly.entity_id
_entity_poly.type
_entity_poly.pdbx_seq_one_letter_code
_entity_poly.pdbx_strand_id
1 'polypeptide(L)' 'MKALVITPKDDSEFRFLADLLKKLGVSSSALSYEDLEDIGLSKLMRGIDKTKKASRTEIMKKLST' A
#
# COMPACT_ATOMS: atom_id res chain seq x y z
N MET A 1 15.53 1.48 -7.98
CA MET A 1 14.92 2.81 -7.70
C MET A 1 14.54 2.87 -6.23
N LYS A 2 14.75 4.02 -5.57
CA LYS A 2 14.31 4.24 -4.17
C LYS A 2 13.13 5.20 -4.23
N ALA A 3 12.00 4.80 -3.65
CA ALA A 3 10.78 5.61 -3.61
C ALA A 3 10.55 6.10 -2.18
N LEU A 4 10.03 7.32 -2.05
CA LEU A 4 9.63 7.90 -0.78
C LEU A 4 8.10 7.96 -0.74
N VAL A 5 7.49 7.25 0.20
CA VAL A 5 6.04 7.31 0.46
C VAL A 5 5.83 8.20 1.68
N ILE A 6 4.99 9.22 1.53
CA ILE A 6 4.67 10.19 2.59
C ILE A 6 3.19 10.06 2.87
N THR A 7 2.84 9.85 4.13
CA THR A 7 1.44 9.79 4.60
C THR A 7 1.19 11.02 5.47
N PRO A 8 0.53 12.07 4.94
CA PRO A 8 0.15 13.23 5.74
C PRO A 8 -0.87 12.84 6.80
N LYS A 9 -0.88 13.55 7.94
CA LYS A 9 -1.83 13.32 9.03
C LYS A 9 -3.23 13.86 8.73
N ASP A 10 -3.31 14.90 7.90
CA ASP A 10 -4.54 15.62 7.54
C ASP A 10 -4.44 16.29 6.16
N ASP A 11 -5.58 16.77 5.66
CA ASP A 11 -5.68 17.42 4.35
C ASP A 11 -4.88 18.72 4.24
N SER A 12 -4.66 19.42 5.36
CA SER A 12 -3.90 20.68 5.36
C SER A 12 -2.41 20.40 5.13
N GLU A 13 -1.88 19.38 5.80
CA GLU A 13 -0.53 18.90 5.61
C GLU A 13 -0.32 18.32 4.21
N PHE A 14 -1.30 17.57 3.68
CA PHE A 14 -1.25 17.09 2.31
C PHE A 14 -1.09 18.24 1.29
N ARG A 15 -1.91 19.28 1.41
CA ARG A 15 -1.84 20.46 0.53
C ARG A 15 -0.51 21.19 0.65
N PHE A 16 -0.05 21.41 1.88
CA PHE A 16 1.24 22.05 2.13
C PHE A 16 2.39 21.29 1.48
N LEU A 17 2.44 19.96 1.65
CA LEU A 17 3.46 19.11 1.07
C LEU A 17 3.39 19.09 -0.47
N ALA A 18 2.20 19.00 -1.04
CA ALA A 18 2.01 19.04 -2.49
C ALA A 18 2.54 20.35 -3.09
N ASP A 19 2.21 21.49 -2.47
CA ASP A 19 2.68 22.81 -2.93
C ASP A 19 4.20 22.98 -2.74
N LEU A 20 4.76 22.47 -1.65
CA LEU A 20 6.19 22.49 -1.39
C LEU A 20 6.95 21.67 -2.45
N LEU A 21 6.53 20.42 -2.68
CA LEU A 21 7.18 19.53 -3.65
C LEU A 21 7.10 20.11 -5.06
N LYS A 22 5.95 20.70 -5.42
CA LYS A 22 5.77 21.40 -6.69
C LYS A 22 6.75 22.58 -6.84
N LYS A 23 6.91 23.41 -5.79
CA LYS A 23 7.87 24.54 -5.79
C LYS A 23 9.32 24.08 -5.89
N LEU A 24 9.65 22.93 -5.31
CA LEU A 24 10.98 22.33 -5.37
C LEU A 24 11.26 21.61 -6.70
N GLY A 25 10.28 21.54 -7.61
CA GLY A 25 10.41 20.81 -8.88
C GLY A 25 10.48 19.30 -8.71
N VAL A 26 10.04 18.77 -7.57
CA VAL A 26 9.98 17.32 -7.31
C VAL A 26 8.65 16.81 -7.82
N SER A 27 8.69 15.83 -8.72
CA SER A 27 7.48 15.15 -9.19
C SER A 27 6.88 14.33 -8.05
N SER A 28 5.67 14.67 -7.66
CA SER A 28 4.88 13.95 -6.65
C SER A 28 3.57 13.47 -7.26
N SER A 29 3.16 12.24 -6.94
CA SER A 29 1.87 11.69 -7.35
C SER A 29 1.09 11.28 -6.11
N ALA A 30 -0.18 11.66 -6.05
CA ALA A 30 -1.08 11.17 -5.02
C ALA A 30 -1.40 9.70 -5.31
N LEU A 31 -1.38 8.88 -4.27
CA LEU A 31 -1.82 7.49 -4.33
C LEU A 31 -3.28 7.41 -3.89
N SER A 32 -4.07 6.61 -4.60
CA SER A 32 -5.42 6.26 -4.16
C SER A 32 -5.38 5.31 -2.97
N TYR A 33 -6.52 5.11 -2.32
CA TYR A 33 -6.64 4.11 -1.27
C TYR A 33 -6.35 2.69 -1.79
N GLU A 34 -6.80 2.39 -3.01
CA GLU A 34 -6.57 1.11 -3.70
C GLU A 34 -5.07 0.88 -3.93
N ASP A 35 -4.33 1.91 -4.35
CA ASP A 35 -2.87 1.82 -4.52
C ASP A 35 -2.15 1.53 -3.19
N LEU A 36 -2.63 2.12 -2.09
CA LEU A 36 -2.07 1.88 -0.75
C LEU A 36 -2.35 0.45 -0.27
N GLU A 37 -3.54 -0.08 -0.53
CA GLU A 37 -3.91 -1.46 -0.24
C GLU A 37 -3.00 -2.43 -1.00
N ASP A 38 -2.80 -2.20 -2.29
CA ASP A 38 -1.92 -3.01 -3.14
C ASP A 38 -0.46 -3.00 -2.66
N ILE A 39 0.05 -1.83 -2.25
CA ILE A 39 1.39 -1.72 -1.64
C ILE A 39 1.45 -2.51 -0.33
N GLY A 40 0.41 -2.42 0.50
CA GLY A 40 0.28 -3.16 1.76
C GLY A 40 0.31 -4.67 1.51
N LEU A 41 -0.52 -5.14 0.59
CA LEU A 41 -0.57 -6.54 0.18
C LEU A 41 0.77 -7.01 -0.37
N SER A 42 1.38 -6.25 -1.28
CA SER A 42 2.70 -6.56 -1.85
C SER A 42 3.77 -6.73 -0.77
N LYS A 43 3.77 -5.88 0.26
CA LYS A 43 4.70 -6.00 1.41
C LYS A 43 4.46 -7.28 2.19
N LEU A 44 3.20 -7.61 2.50
CA LEU A 44 2.84 -8.86 3.18
C LEU A 44 3.28 -10.08 2.35
N MET A 45 3.10 -10.02 1.04
CA MET A 45 3.42 -11.11 0.12
C MET A 45 4.92 -11.35 -0.09
N ARG A 46 5.80 -10.41 0.27
CA ARG A 46 7.27 -10.57 0.13
C ARG A 46 7.87 -11.54 1.15
N GLY A 47 7.30 -11.63 2.35
CA GLY A 47 7.87 -12.40 3.46
C GLY A 47 7.26 -13.79 3.66
N ILE A 48 6.28 -14.18 2.85
CA ILE A 48 5.55 -15.44 3.01
C ILE A 48 6.17 -16.59 2.23
N ASP A 49 6.13 -17.77 2.83
CA ASP A 49 6.46 -19.03 2.18
C ASP A 49 5.36 -19.43 1.19
N LYS A 50 5.66 -19.31 -0.11
CA LYS A 50 4.75 -19.64 -1.21
C LYS A 50 4.59 -21.15 -1.45
N THR A 51 5.39 -21.98 -0.78
CA THR A 51 5.31 -23.45 -0.91
C THR A 51 4.22 -24.04 0.00
N LYS A 52 3.86 -23.32 1.08
CA LYS A 52 2.83 -23.72 2.01
C LYS A 52 1.44 -23.50 1.41
N LYS A 53 0.87 -24.57 0.84
CA LYS A 53 -0.47 -24.58 0.23
C LYS A 53 -1.52 -25.10 1.21
N ALA A 54 -2.66 -24.42 1.30
CA ALA A 54 -3.83 -24.93 2.00
C ALA A 54 -4.68 -25.78 1.04
N SER A 55 -5.26 -26.87 1.54
CA SER A 55 -6.16 -27.72 0.74
C SER A 55 -7.52 -27.05 0.58
N ARG A 56 -8.23 -27.36 -0.51
CA ARG A 56 -9.59 -26.83 -0.74
C ARG A 56 -10.53 -27.15 0.43
N THR A 57 -10.46 -28.37 0.96
CA THR A 57 -11.28 -28.80 2.09
C THR A 57 -11.02 -27.96 3.35
N GLU A 58 -9.75 -27.67 3.65
CA GLU A 58 -9.35 -26.81 4.77
C GLU A 58 -9.82 -25.37 4.60
N ILE A 59 -9.75 -24.83 3.38
CA ILE A 59 -10.27 -23.49 3.05
C ILE A 59 -11.79 -23.46 3.23
N MET A 60 -12.50 -24.42 2.65
CA MET A 60 -13.97 -24.47 2.69
C MET A 60 -14.49 -24.59 4.12
N LYS A 61 -13.80 -25.33 5.01
CA LYS A 61 -14.15 -25.43 6.44
C LYS A 61 -14.13 -24.09 7.16
N LYS A 62 -13.27 -23.14 6.75
CA LYS A 62 -13.19 -21.79 7.33
C LYS A 62 -14.22 -20.83 6.75
N LEU A 63 -14.72 -21.10 5.54
CA LEU A 63 -15.69 -20.27 4.82
C LEU A 63 -17.14 -20.72 5.06
N SER A 64 -17.35 -21.99 5.42
CA SER A 64 -18.65 -22.47 5.88
C SER A 64 -18.89 -21.96 7.31
N THR A 65 -19.60 -20.85 7.41
CA THR A 65 -20.25 -20.37 8.64
C THR A 65 -21.33 -21.34 9.09
#